data_AF-A0A1Q3JBF3-F1
#
_entry.id   AF-A0A1Q3JBF3-F1
#
_cell.length_a   1.000
_cell.length_b   1.000
_cell.length_c   1.000
_cell.angle_alpha   90.00
_cell.angle_beta   90.00
_cell.angle_gamma   90.00
#
_symmetry.space_group_name_H-M   'P 1'
#
loop_
_entity.id
_entity.type
_entity.pdbx_description
1 polymer ?
#
loop_
_entity_poly.entity_id
_entity_poly.type
_entity_poly.pdbx_seq_one_letter_code
_entity_poly.pdbx_strand_id
1 'polypeptide(L)'
;MASDPIVSDAPTVMCTPGWADYGLVDSVDGRKLERYGRFSVVRPEPQCLWARQSPAAYDTADAVFDPSDEDEAGRWRFSAPPVESFPLAWRDVAT
;
A
#
# COMPACT_ATOMS: atom_id res chain seq x y z
N MET A 1 7.14 26.80 32.27
CA MET A 1 5.76 26.29 32.12
C MET A 1 5.54 26.07 30.63
N ALA A 2 5.07 24.90 30.21
CA ALA A 2 4.78 24.64 28.80
C ALA A 2 3.51 25.40 28.40
N SER A 3 3.50 26.02 27.22
CA SER A 3 2.32 26.68 26.66
C SER A 3 1.29 25.66 26.18
N ASP A 4 0.01 26.03 26.21
CA ASP A 4 -1.05 25.20 25.64
C ASP A 4 -0.82 24.94 24.15
N PRO A 5 -1.16 23.73 23.65
CA PRO A 5 -1.04 23.42 22.24
C PRO A 5 -2.00 24.28 21.41
N ILE A 6 -1.51 24.81 20.29
CA ILE A 6 -2.35 25.52 19.32
C ILE A 6 -3.17 24.47 18.57
N VAL A 7 -4.49 24.53 18.71
CA VAL A 7 -5.45 23.67 18.01
C VAL A 7 -6.04 24.44 16.83
N SER A 8 -6.13 23.81 15.67
CA SER A 8 -6.79 24.38 14.49
C SER A 8 -8.31 24.48 14.70
N ASP A 9 -8.92 25.55 14.23
CA ASP A 9 -10.38 25.76 14.31
C ASP A 9 -11.20 24.80 13.42
N ALA A 10 -10.53 24.10 12.50
CA ALA A 10 -11.14 23.14 11.57
C ALA A 10 -10.22 21.95 11.27
N PRO A 11 -10.79 20.77 10.91
CA PRO A 11 -10.00 19.63 10.48
C PRO A 11 -9.26 19.93 9.17
N THR A 12 -8.02 19.46 9.08
CA THR A 12 -7.22 19.52 7.85
C THR A 12 -6.94 18.10 7.37
N VAL A 13 -7.04 17.88 6.06
CA VAL A 13 -6.69 16.59 5.43
C VAL A 13 -5.25 16.66 4.94
N MET A 14 -4.42 15.73 5.41
CA MET A 14 -3.08 15.53 4.87
C MET A 14 -3.13 14.47 3.78
N CYS A 15 -2.69 14.82 2.58
CA CYS A 15 -2.63 13.91 1.43
C CYS A 15 -1.18 13.64 1.07
N THR A 16 -0.82 12.36 0.91
CA THR A 16 0.50 11.95 0.44
C THR A 16 0.37 11.41 -0.99
N PRO A 17 0.85 12.15 -2.01
CA PRO A 17 0.93 11.59 -3.36
C PRO A 17 1.99 10.50 -3.42
N GLY A 18 1.87 9.61 -4.42
CA GLY A 18 2.96 8.69 -4.75
C GLY A 18 4.24 9.44 -5.16
N TRP A 19 5.38 8.78 -5.03
CA TRP A 19 6.69 9.23 -5.49
C TRP A 19 7.35 8.16 -6.36
N ALA A 20 8.63 8.30 -6.72
CA ALA A 20 9.30 7.35 -7.61
C ALA A 20 9.12 5.89 -7.15
N ASP A 21 9.41 5.64 -5.88
CA ASP A 21 9.51 4.28 -5.33
C ASP A 21 8.23 3.80 -4.63
N TYR A 22 7.20 4.64 -4.50
CA TYR A 22 5.90 4.21 -4.00
C TYR A 22 4.74 4.87 -4.73
N GLY A 23 3.66 4.13 -4.95
CA GLY A 23 2.40 4.75 -5.31
C GLY A 23 1.22 3.81 -5.17
N LEU A 24 0.07 4.36 -4.77
CA LEU A 24 -1.22 3.69 -4.91
C LEU A 24 -1.62 3.70 -6.39
N VAL A 25 -1.76 2.52 -6.99
CA VAL A 25 -2.09 2.35 -8.40
C VAL A 25 -3.60 2.22 -8.60
N ASP A 26 -4.25 1.36 -7.81
CA ASP A 26 -5.70 1.16 -7.80
C ASP A 26 -6.17 0.65 -6.42
N SER A 27 -7.47 0.73 -6.13
CA SER A 27 -8.02 0.52 -4.78
C SER A 27 -9.47 0.07 -4.77
N VAL A 28 -9.78 -1.10 -5.32
CA VAL A 28 -11.16 -1.54 -5.57
C VAL A 28 -11.47 -2.87 -4.89
N ASP A 29 -12.75 -3.12 -4.62
CA ASP A 29 -13.25 -4.45 -4.20
C ASP A 29 -12.51 -5.02 -2.97
N GLY A 30 -12.37 -4.19 -1.94
CA GLY A 30 -11.72 -4.56 -0.68
C GLY A 30 -10.21 -4.77 -0.79
N ARG A 31 -9.56 -4.31 -1.86
CA ARG A 31 -8.12 -4.50 -2.11
C ARG A 31 -7.47 -3.24 -2.67
N LYS A 32 -6.18 -3.08 -2.38
CA LYS A 32 -5.32 -2.06 -3.01
C LYS A 32 -4.19 -2.69 -3.80
N LEU A 33 -3.90 -2.09 -4.95
CA LEU A 33 -2.75 -2.36 -5.79
C LEU A 33 -1.75 -1.22 -5.60
N GLU A 34 -0.56 -1.55 -5.11
CA GLU A 34 0.49 -0.61 -4.76
C GLU A 34 1.73 -0.92 -5.60
N ARG A 35 2.48 0.12 -5.99
CA ARG A 35 3.84 -0.02 -6.53
C ARG A 35 4.84 0.23 -5.42
N TYR A 36 5.83 -0.66 -5.31
CA TYR A 36 7.02 -0.52 -4.47
C TYR A 36 8.27 -0.72 -5.34
N GLY A 37 8.93 0.39 -5.70
CA GLY A 37 10.02 0.39 -6.68
C GLY A 37 9.55 -0.20 -8.00
N ARG A 38 10.14 -1.34 -8.39
CA ARG A 38 9.75 -2.08 -9.60
C ARG A 38 8.60 -3.08 -9.40
N PHE A 39 8.21 -3.36 -8.16
CA PHE A 39 7.26 -4.40 -7.82
C PHE A 39 5.85 -3.84 -7.66
N SER A 40 4.87 -4.65 -8.03
CA SER A 40 3.45 -4.42 -7.86
C SER A 40 2.89 -5.38 -6.81
N VAL A 41 2.13 -4.85 -5.86
CA VAL A 41 1.73 -5.58 -4.65
C VAL A 41 0.24 -5.39 -4.40
N VAL A 42 -0.49 -6.48 -4.23
CA VAL A 42 -1.91 -6.47 -3.85
C VAL A 42 -2.05 -6.81 -2.37
N ARG A 43 -2.75 -5.95 -1.63
CA ARG A 43 -3.08 -6.17 -0.21
C ARG A 43 -4.56 -5.97 0.09
N PRO A 44 -5.10 -6.62 1.14
CA PRO A 44 -6.42 -6.32 1.65
C PRO A 44 -6.53 -4.86 2.08
N GLU A 45 -7.65 -4.24 1.75
CA GLU A 45 -8.07 -2.91 2.19
C GLU A 45 -9.61 -2.90 2.27
N PRO A 46 -10.21 -3.37 3.39
CA PRO A 46 -11.67 -3.55 3.50
C PRO A 46 -12.48 -2.27 3.25
N GLN A 47 -11.87 -1.10 3.36
CA GLN A 47 -12.52 0.19 3.11
C GLN A 47 -12.59 0.58 1.62
N CYS A 48 -11.94 -0.15 0.73
CA CYS A 48 -11.98 0.04 -0.73
C CYS A 48 -13.27 -0.52 -1.36
N LEU A 49 -14.41 0.10 -1.06
CA LEU A 49 -15.73 -0.43 -1.43
C LEU A 49 -16.18 -0.16 -2.88
N TRP A 50 -15.41 0.61 -3.65
CA TRP A 50 -15.78 1.00 -5.01
C TRP A 50 -15.45 -0.07 -6.06
N ALA A 51 -16.21 -0.05 -7.15
CA ALA A 51 -16.13 -1.05 -8.22
C ALA A 51 -14.88 -0.88 -9.10
N ARG A 52 -14.39 -2.00 -9.64
CA ARG A 52 -13.17 -2.09 -10.46
C ARG A 52 -13.30 -1.31 -11.78
N GLN A 53 -12.30 -0.48 -12.09
CA GLN A 53 -12.16 0.10 -13.44
C GLN A 53 -11.25 -0.73 -14.34
N SER A 54 -10.26 -1.46 -13.78
CA SER A 54 -9.33 -2.32 -14.52
C SER A 54 -8.98 -3.60 -13.75
N PRO A 55 -9.73 -4.70 -13.94
CA PRO A 55 -9.47 -5.97 -13.26
C PRO A 55 -8.10 -6.56 -13.60
N ALA A 56 -7.66 -6.43 -14.86
CA ALA A 56 -6.46 -7.08 -15.38
C ALA A 56 -5.15 -6.64 -14.71
N ALA A 57 -5.12 -5.44 -14.11
CA ALA A 57 -3.94 -4.94 -13.41
C ALA A 57 -3.66 -5.73 -12.11
N TYR A 58 -4.68 -6.31 -11.49
CA TYR A 58 -4.53 -7.10 -10.27
C TYR A 58 -4.00 -8.52 -10.53
N ASP A 59 -4.31 -9.09 -11.68
CA ASP A 59 -3.93 -10.47 -12.06
C ASP A 59 -2.43 -10.60 -12.38
N THR A 60 -1.77 -9.49 -12.67
CA THR A 60 -0.36 -9.43 -13.07
C THR A 60 0.56 -8.92 -11.96
N ALA A 61 0.03 -8.77 -10.74
CA ALA A 61 0.81 -8.29 -9.61
C ALA A 61 1.96 -9.24 -9.23
N ASP A 62 3.11 -8.67 -8.84
CA ASP A 62 4.29 -9.45 -8.44
C ASP A 62 4.09 -10.20 -7.13
N ALA A 63 3.33 -9.61 -6.21
CA ALA A 63 3.02 -10.20 -4.92
C ALA A 63 1.57 -9.94 -4.48
N VAL A 64 0.92 -10.94 -3.89
CA VAL A 64 -0.43 -10.84 -3.31
C VAL A 64 -0.40 -11.35 -1.88
N PHE A 65 -0.93 -10.55 -0.96
CA PHE A 65 -1.11 -10.96 0.44
C PHE A 65 -2.50 -11.56 0.65
N ASP A 66 -2.55 -12.84 1.02
CA ASP A 66 -3.76 -13.53 1.45
C ASP A 66 -3.85 -13.46 2.98
N PRO A 67 -4.84 -12.76 3.56
CA PRO A 67 -5.09 -12.84 4.99
C PRO A 67 -5.58 -14.26 5.34
N SER A 68 -4.99 -14.91 6.34
CA SER A 68 -5.50 -16.18 6.88
C SER A 68 -6.46 -15.91 8.05
N ASP A 69 -7.45 -16.78 8.23
CA ASP A 69 -8.48 -16.66 9.28
C ASP A 69 -8.12 -17.37 10.60
N GLU A 70 -7.09 -18.23 10.62
CA GLU A 70 -6.65 -18.96 11.81
C GLU A 70 -5.17 -18.68 12.09
N ASP A 71 -4.93 -18.08 13.26
CA ASP A 71 -3.69 -17.91 14.00
C ASP A 71 -2.38 -17.67 13.20
N GLU A 72 -1.95 -16.40 13.26
CA GLU A 72 -0.58 -15.91 13.07
C GLU A 72 -0.03 -15.80 11.63
N ALA A 73 -0.15 -14.57 11.11
CA ALA A 73 0.42 -14.02 9.87
C ALA A 73 -0.13 -14.63 8.55
N GLY A 74 -0.92 -13.83 7.84
CA GLY A 74 -1.32 -14.15 6.45
C GLY A 74 -0.11 -14.44 5.55
N ARG A 75 -0.37 -15.02 4.38
CA ARG A 75 0.68 -15.54 3.48
C ARG A 75 0.89 -14.64 2.26
N TRP A 76 2.14 -14.58 1.80
CA TRP A 76 2.49 -13.97 0.52
C TRP A 76 2.49 -15.01 -0.60
N ARG A 77 1.92 -14.65 -1.75
CA ARG A 77 2.03 -15.38 -3.01
C ARG A 77 2.77 -14.52 -4.01
N PHE A 78 3.78 -15.08 -4.65
CA PHE A 78 4.63 -14.36 -5.61
C PHE A 78 4.44 -14.93 -7.01
N SER A 79 4.48 -14.07 -8.03
CA SER A 79 4.46 -14.47 -9.44
C SER A 79 5.83 -15.00 -9.93
N ALA A 80 6.89 -14.70 -9.18
CA ALA A 80 8.27 -15.10 -9.41
C ALA A 80 8.89 -15.64 -8.09
N PRO A 81 10.15 -16.13 -8.09
CA PRO A 81 10.81 -16.51 -6.84
C PRO A 81 10.73 -15.40 -5.77
N PRO A 82 10.44 -15.74 -4.50
CA PRO A 82 10.26 -14.75 -3.44
C PRO A 82 11.47 -13.83 -3.29
N VAL A 83 11.20 -12.55 -3.07
CA VAL A 83 12.20 -11.53 -2.77
C VAL A 83 12.05 -11.16 -1.30
N GLU A 84 13.11 -11.34 -0.52
CA GLU A 84 13.11 -11.04 0.92
C GLU A 84 13.20 -9.53 1.18
N SER A 85 14.06 -8.82 0.45
CA SER A 85 14.21 -7.37 0.52
C SER A 85 14.66 -6.77 -0.81
N PHE A 86 14.39 -5.49 -0.99
CA PHE A 86 14.79 -4.71 -2.16
C PHE A 86 14.93 -3.23 -1.77
N PRO A 87 15.80 -2.47 -2.45
CA PRO A 87 16.03 -1.07 -2.10
C PRO A 87 14.82 -0.20 -2.44
N LEU A 88 14.51 0.74 -1.56
CA LEU A 88 13.58 1.83 -1.77
C LEU A 88 14.19 3.14 -1.26
N ALA A 89 13.78 4.24 -1.86
CA ALA A 89 14.18 5.58 -1.48
C ALA A 89 12.98 6.49 -1.23
N TRP A 90 13.14 7.37 -0.24
CA TRP A 90 12.28 8.52 -0.01
C TRP A 90 13.16 9.72 0.34
N ARG A 91 13.19 10.70 -0.56
CA ARG A 91 14.05 11.89 -0.45
C ARG A 91 15.52 11.48 -0.26
N ASP A 92 16.10 11.84 0.87
CA ASP A 92 17.49 11.61 1.27
C ASP A 92 17.69 10.29 2.05
N VAL A 93 16.63 9.52 2.27
CA VAL A 93 16.66 8.23 2.97
C VAL A 93 16.53 7.08 1.97
N ALA A 94 17.44 6.11 2.03
CA ALA A 94 17.42 4.89 1.22
C ALA A 94 17.79 3.67 2.07
N THR A 95 17.31 2.48 1.65
CA THR A 95 17.62 1.17 2.26
C THR A 95 18.59 0.36 1.42
#